data_AF-A0A7Y2B4T4-F1
#
_entry.id   AF-A0A7Y2B4T4-F1
#
_cell.length_a   1.000
_cell.length_b   1.000
_cell.length_c   1.000
_cell.angle_alpha   90.00
_cell.angle_beta   90.00
_cell.angle_gamma   90.00
#
_symmetry.space_group_name_H-M   'P 1'
#
loop_
_entity.id
_entity.type
_entity.pdbx_description
1 polymer ?
#
loop_
_entity_poly.entity_id
_entity_poly.type
_entity_poly.pdbx_seq_one_letter_code
_entity_poly.pdbx_strand_id
1 'polypeptide(L)'
;GGERYSTRVVEYWPHLLEEWKEGPDGAPVAGVVVADNNGTRQEVLQAGDSVQGGSASIHFTGIGEAAPVTGAGLGELIVEHEGKRHRLAVTPDLVANAGPYEIAVTEFHGSFRVGKEPDPNEELVNPAVRLAVTGPDGAMSERLLFAFHPDFNAIHNQQSAAGPEINYVLRQNLWLAMDASGAATAWADFPLTVVEADASGHASGEKKSIAAGAPFPLNPKDLVSGSGFSFMATELWPSATISQSQSTDTRLPAAVKVRVEGRDGTSAESVLVRGVGGTGITVGDAELTVAYKPIRINVPYEVHLDDFLLITYPGSENPASFESHVRVFDRERGIDGMPVRIYMNHPLTYRGFKHFQSSYDQDRLGTVLSVNHDPGKWPTYVGYAMMTLGFLITLTRSLWYRPRALAAAVIAVGAIALAGSPQSALAQAPEEGGGTPA
;
A
#
# COMPACT_ATOMS: atom_id res chain seq x y z
N GLY A 1 -9.54 20.68 30.95
CA GLY A 1 -9.04 21.01 32.30
C GLY A 1 -10.08 20.75 33.36
N GLY A 2 -10.34 19.49 33.72
CA GLY A 2 -11.33 19.14 34.77
C GLY A 2 -12.80 19.32 34.40
N GLU A 3 -13.11 19.98 33.29
CA GLU A 3 -14.47 20.09 32.74
C GLU A 3 -14.99 18.74 32.23
N ARG A 4 -16.29 18.52 32.44
CA ARG A 4 -16.98 17.31 31.98
C ARG A 4 -17.81 17.64 30.76
N TYR A 5 -17.59 16.89 29.69
CA TYR A 5 -18.41 16.87 28.49
C TYR A 5 -19.19 15.56 28.46
N SER A 6 -20.41 15.60 27.94
CA SER A 6 -21.14 14.38 27.57
C SER A 6 -20.97 14.13 26.07
N THR A 7 -20.68 12.89 25.71
CA THR A 7 -20.60 12.46 24.31
C THR A 7 -21.63 11.37 24.08
N ARG A 8 -22.39 11.48 22.99
CA ARG A 8 -23.32 10.45 22.54
C ARG A 8 -23.12 10.15 21.07
N VAL A 9 -23.29 8.89 20.70
CA VAL A 9 -23.39 8.50 19.29
C VAL A 9 -24.81 8.84 18.82
N VAL A 10 -24.90 9.68 17.79
CA VAL A 10 -26.16 10.07 17.15
C VAL A 10 -26.48 9.08 16.04
N GLU A 11 -25.48 8.71 15.24
CA GLU A 11 -25.62 7.74 14.15
C GLU A 11 -24.40 6.81 14.10
N TYR A 12 -24.62 5.58 13.67
CA TYR A 12 -23.58 4.61 13.37
C TYR A 12 -23.69 4.21 11.89
N TRP A 13 -22.60 4.38 11.15
CA TRP A 13 -22.50 4.01 9.75
C TRP A 13 -21.51 2.85 9.64
N PRO A 14 -21.98 1.61 9.41
CA PRO A 14 -21.09 0.45 9.25
C PRO A 14 -20.09 0.63 8.11
N HIS A 15 -20.49 1.39 7.09
CA HIS A 15 -19.73 1.70 5.89
C HIS A 15 -19.96 3.17 5.56
N LEU A 16 -18.96 4.01 5.81
CA LEU A 16 -18.96 5.42 5.48
C LEU A 16 -18.49 5.61 4.05
N LEU A 17 -19.30 6.31 3.25
CA LEU A 17 -18.89 6.85 1.96
C LEU A 17 -18.63 8.34 2.12
N GLU A 18 -17.41 8.73 1.74
CA GLU A 18 -17.01 10.13 1.63
C GLU A 18 -16.90 10.47 0.14
N GLU A 19 -17.65 11.47 -0.29
CA GLU A 19 -17.64 11.96 -1.66
C GLU A 19 -17.43 13.47 -1.65
N TRP A 20 -16.61 13.96 -2.56
CA TRP A 20 -16.54 15.39 -2.82
C TRP A 20 -17.80 15.83 -3.57
N LYS A 21 -18.39 16.94 -3.14
CA LYS A 21 -19.52 17.59 -3.79
C LYS A 21 -19.29 19.07 -3.87
N GLU A 22 -19.72 19.67 -4.97
CA GLU A 22 -19.73 21.12 -5.11
C GLU A 22 -20.55 21.75 -3.96
N GLY A 23 -19.99 22.78 -3.33
CA GLY A 23 -20.60 23.41 -2.17
C GLY A 23 -19.92 24.74 -1.84
N PRO A 24 -20.64 25.70 -1.22
CA PRO A 24 -20.05 26.97 -0.83
C PRO A 24 -18.97 26.78 0.25
N ASP A 25 -17.97 27.67 0.26
CA ASP A 25 -16.89 27.72 1.25
C ASP A 25 -16.04 26.44 1.34
N GLY A 26 -15.99 25.68 0.24
CA GLY A 26 -15.18 24.47 0.08
C GLY A 26 -13.77 24.75 -0.42
N ALA A 27 -12.99 23.68 -0.58
CA ALA A 27 -11.67 23.73 -1.20
C ALA A 27 -11.77 23.49 -2.70
N PRO A 28 -10.88 24.07 -3.53
CA PRO A 28 -10.78 23.68 -4.92
C PRO A 28 -10.30 22.22 -5.02
N VAL A 29 -10.94 21.46 -5.89
CA VAL A 29 -10.71 20.01 -6.05
C VAL A 29 -10.72 19.62 -7.53
N ALA A 30 -9.79 18.75 -7.90
CA ALA A 30 -9.71 18.15 -9.22
C ALA A 30 -9.80 16.62 -9.12
N GLY A 31 -10.86 16.03 -9.67
CA GLY A 31 -10.92 14.60 -9.95
C GLY A 31 -10.08 14.31 -11.20
N VAL A 32 -9.21 13.31 -11.12
CA VAL A 32 -8.27 12.96 -12.18
C VAL A 32 -8.21 11.46 -12.40
N VAL A 33 -7.98 11.06 -13.65
CA VAL A 33 -7.65 9.69 -14.03
C VAL A 33 -6.26 9.69 -14.61
N VAL A 34 -5.40 8.82 -14.08
CA VAL A 34 -4.02 8.64 -14.51
C VAL A 34 -3.86 7.19 -14.95
N ALA A 35 -3.33 6.97 -16.14
CA ALA A 35 -2.95 5.63 -16.60
C ALA A 35 -1.47 5.59 -16.96
N ASP A 36 -0.80 4.53 -16.51
CA ASP A 36 0.59 4.24 -16.80
C ASP A 36 0.79 2.72 -16.94
N ASN A 37 2.04 2.26 -16.98
CA ASN A 37 2.37 0.84 -17.08
C ASN A 37 1.86 -0.02 -15.90
N ASN A 38 1.48 0.60 -14.77
CA ASN A 38 0.93 -0.09 -13.61
C ASN A 38 -0.61 -0.14 -13.62
N GLY A 39 -1.24 0.40 -14.66
CA GLY A 39 -2.69 0.43 -14.85
C GLY A 39 -3.31 1.81 -14.66
N THR A 40 -4.63 1.84 -14.57
CA THR A 40 -5.43 3.07 -14.44
C THR A 40 -5.83 3.32 -13.00
N ARG A 41 -5.64 4.55 -12.52
CA ARG A 41 -6.02 5.01 -11.18
C ARG A 41 -6.90 6.25 -11.31
N GLN A 42 -7.93 6.34 -10.48
CA GLN A 42 -8.73 7.54 -10.30
C GLN A 42 -8.39 8.14 -8.94
N GLU A 43 -8.07 9.42 -8.92
CA GLU A 43 -7.68 10.15 -7.71
C GLU A 43 -8.42 11.49 -7.64
N VAL A 44 -8.49 12.06 -6.44
CA VAL A 44 -9.06 13.38 -6.21
C VAL A 44 -8.00 14.22 -5.52
N LEU A 45 -7.60 15.30 -6.17
CA LEU A 45 -6.54 16.20 -5.74
C LEU A 45 -7.13 17.48 -5.15
N GLN A 46 -6.67 17.89 -3.98
CA GLN A 46 -6.87 19.23 -3.43
C GLN A 46 -5.73 20.17 -3.84
N ALA A 47 -5.89 21.47 -3.63
CA ALA A 47 -4.82 22.43 -3.88
C ALA A 47 -3.53 22.06 -3.12
N GLY A 48 -2.43 21.91 -3.86
CA GLY A 48 -1.13 21.49 -3.36
C GLY A 48 -0.85 19.99 -3.47
N ASP A 49 -1.86 19.18 -3.80
CA ASP A 49 -1.68 17.74 -3.98
C ASP A 49 -0.99 17.42 -5.32
N SER A 50 -0.38 16.23 -5.37
CA SER A 50 0.19 15.68 -6.59
C SER A 50 0.03 14.17 -6.66
N VAL A 51 -0.02 13.65 -7.88
CA VAL A 51 -0.11 12.22 -8.19
C VAL A 51 0.97 11.82 -9.19
N GLN A 52 1.52 10.63 -9.05
CA GLN A 52 2.48 10.08 -10.00
C GLN A 52 1.77 9.36 -11.16
N GLY A 53 2.16 9.66 -12.40
CA GLY A 53 1.77 8.95 -13.62
C GLY A 53 3.00 8.56 -14.43
N GLY A 54 3.46 7.32 -14.30
CA GLY A 54 4.70 6.87 -14.95
C GLY A 54 5.91 7.73 -14.53
N SER A 55 6.59 8.35 -15.51
CA SER A 55 7.72 9.26 -15.29
C SER A 55 7.31 10.69 -14.91
N ALA A 56 6.03 11.04 -14.98
CA ALA A 56 5.54 12.38 -14.71
C ALA A 56 4.85 12.49 -13.34
N SER A 57 5.04 13.62 -12.68
CA SER A 57 4.26 14.04 -11.52
C SER A 57 3.22 15.08 -11.96
N ILE A 58 1.95 14.82 -11.67
CA ILE A 58 0.85 15.75 -11.95
C ILE A 58 0.51 16.50 -10.67
N HIS A 59 0.56 17.82 -10.71
CA HIS A 59 0.35 18.71 -9.57
C HIS A 59 -0.91 19.54 -9.76
N PHE A 60 -1.75 19.62 -8.74
CA PHE A 60 -2.88 20.54 -8.73
C PHE A 60 -2.59 21.75 -7.85
N THR A 61 -2.52 22.94 -8.45
CA THR A 61 -2.15 24.16 -7.71
C THR A 61 -3.33 24.86 -7.04
N GLY A 62 -4.57 24.44 -7.33
CA GLY A 62 -5.78 25.09 -6.81
C GLY A 62 -6.29 26.24 -7.69
N ILE A 63 -6.84 27.28 -7.04
CA ILE A 63 -7.33 28.48 -7.73
C ILE A 63 -6.15 29.39 -8.06
N GLY A 64 -5.94 29.69 -9.34
CA GLY A 64 -4.89 30.58 -9.78
C GLY A 64 -4.70 30.60 -11.30
N GLU A 65 -3.81 31.48 -11.75
CA GLU A 65 -3.41 31.53 -13.15
C GLU A 65 -2.24 30.59 -13.43
N ALA A 66 -2.13 30.14 -14.67
CA ALA A 66 -0.96 29.36 -15.10
C ALA A 66 0.31 30.19 -14.93
N ALA A 67 1.28 29.63 -14.20
CA ALA A 67 2.60 30.21 -14.10
C ALA A 67 3.46 29.67 -15.25
N PRO A 68 4.12 30.54 -16.04
CA PRO A 68 5.08 30.06 -17.03
C PRO A 68 6.21 29.31 -16.33
N VAL A 69 6.47 28.08 -16.78
CA VAL A 69 7.62 27.31 -16.29
C VAL A 69 8.87 27.89 -16.91
N THR A 70 9.83 28.23 -16.07
CA THR A 70 11.16 28.68 -16.51
C THR A 70 12.08 27.48 -16.60
N GLY A 71 12.50 27.15 -17.82
CA GLY A 71 13.32 25.96 -18.13
C GLY A 71 12.47 24.77 -18.58
N ALA A 72 12.65 24.35 -19.84
CA ALA A 72 12.06 23.10 -20.31
C ALA A 72 12.72 21.94 -19.54
N GLY A 73 11.88 21.12 -18.90
CA GLY A 73 12.21 19.87 -18.22
C GLY A 73 12.62 18.79 -19.20
N LEU A 74 13.76 19.00 -19.87
CA LEU A 74 14.50 17.92 -20.52
C LEU A 74 15.25 17.06 -19.49
N GLY A 75 14.84 17.08 -18.23
CA GLY A 75 15.44 16.35 -17.11
C GLY A 75 16.66 17.03 -16.48
N GLU A 76 17.34 16.28 -15.63
CA GLU A 76 18.53 16.70 -14.89
C GLU A 76 19.68 15.70 -15.10
N LEU A 77 20.91 16.20 -15.16
CA LEU A 77 22.11 15.39 -15.00
C LEU A 77 22.46 15.34 -13.51
N ILE A 78 22.61 14.13 -12.99
CA ILE A 78 23.16 13.85 -11.67
C ILE A 78 24.61 13.45 -11.87
N VAL A 79 25.53 14.35 -11.52
CA VAL A 79 26.98 14.16 -11.64
C VAL A 79 27.55 13.86 -10.25
N GLU A 80 28.18 12.70 -10.09
CA GLU A 80 28.78 12.27 -8.83
C GLU A 80 30.28 12.04 -8.96
N HIS A 81 31.04 12.66 -8.06
CA HIS A 81 32.49 12.50 -7.98
C HIS A 81 32.97 12.70 -6.55
N GLU A 82 33.82 11.78 -6.04
CA GLU A 82 34.36 11.82 -4.67
C GLU A 82 33.28 12.02 -3.58
N GLY A 83 32.10 11.41 -3.76
CA GLY A 83 30.98 11.52 -2.82
C GLY A 83 30.23 12.85 -2.85
N LYS A 84 30.60 13.80 -3.74
CA LYS A 84 29.84 15.03 -4.01
C LYS A 84 28.90 14.82 -5.17
N ARG A 85 27.65 15.27 -5.02
CA ARG A 85 26.59 15.20 -6.03
C ARG A 85 26.25 16.60 -6.53
N HIS A 86 26.34 16.82 -7.84
CA HIS A 86 25.92 18.03 -8.55
C HIS A 86 24.69 17.71 -9.40
N ARG A 87 23.73 18.65 -9.46
CA ARG A 87 22.54 18.56 -10.31
C ARG A 87 22.57 19.67 -11.33
N LEU A 88 22.45 19.33 -12.60
CA LEU A 88 22.44 20.28 -13.71
C LEU A 88 21.15 20.10 -14.50
N ALA A 89 20.35 21.16 -14.66
CA ALA A 89 19.18 21.11 -15.53
C ALA A 89 19.64 20.94 -16.99
N VAL A 90 19.06 19.99 -17.72
CA VAL A 90 19.41 19.75 -19.12
C VAL A 90 18.74 20.81 -19.99
N THR A 91 19.55 21.57 -20.72
CA THR A 91 19.10 22.40 -21.85
C THR A 91 19.93 22.04 -23.08
N PRO A 92 19.43 22.27 -24.31
CA PRO A 92 20.18 21.97 -25.53
C PRO A 92 21.54 22.69 -25.62
N ASP A 93 21.69 23.80 -24.91
CA ASP A 93 22.87 24.66 -24.85
C ASP A 93 23.61 24.60 -23.50
N LEU A 94 23.31 23.61 -22.66
CA LEU A 94 23.91 23.49 -21.32
C LEU A 94 25.44 23.41 -21.41
N VAL A 95 26.11 24.33 -20.74
CA VAL A 95 27.54 24.25 -20.40
C VAL A 95 27.70 24.65 -18.93
N ALA A 96 28.13 23.70 -18.09
CA ALA A 96 28.23 23.93 -16.65
C ALA A 96 29.35 23.11 -16.00
N ASN A 97 29.89 23.64 -14.90
CA ASN A 97 30.89 22.95 -14.09
C ASN A 97 30.25 22.09 -13.00
N ALA A 98 30.68 20.83 -12.88
CA ALA A 98 30.34 19.91 -11.81
C ALA A 98 31.63 19.44 -11.12
N GLY A 99 32.06 20.19 -10.11
CA GLY A 99 33.35 19.99 -9.47
C GLY A 99 34.50 20.37 -10.44
N PRO A 100 35.50 19.50 -10.65
CA PRO A 100 36.62 19.77 -11.57
C PRO A 100 36.29 19.46 -13.04
N TYR A 101 35.06 19.05 -13.35
CA TYR A 101 34.63 18.68 -14.70
C TYR A 101 33.74 19.76 -15.31
N GLU A 102 33.98 20.10 -16.56
CA GLU A 102 33.04 20.85 -17.39
C GLU A 102 32.16 19.86 -18.15
N ILE A 103 30.84 20.06 -18.06
CA ILE A 103 29.82 19.25 -18.72
C ILE A 103 29.11 20.12 -19.74
N ALA A 104 29.16 19.73 -21.01
CA ALA A 104 28.45 20.39 -22.08
C ALA A 104 27.50 19.41 -22.79
N VAL A 105 26.24 19.81 -23.00
CA VAL A 105 25.31 19.08 -23.87
C VAL A 105 25.68 19.39 -25.31
N THR A 106 25.99 18.35 -26.08
CA THR A 106 26.32 18.48 -27.51
C THR A 106 25.15 18.11 -28.40
N GLU A 107 24.33 17.14 -27.98
CA GLU A 107 23.12 16.73 -28.67
C GLU A 107 22.04 16.34 -27.66
N PHE A 108 20.79 16.66 -27.98
CA PHE A 108 19.63 16.18 -27.25
C PHE A 108 18.64 15.52 -28.22
N HIS A 109 18.19 14.32 -27.87
CA HIS A 109 17.23 13.54 -28.63
C HIS A 109 16.00 13.25 -27.75
N GLY A 110 14.80 13.68 -28.17
CA GLY A 110 13.55 13.25 -27.50
C GLY A 110 13.22 11.77 -27.74
N SER A 111 13.44 11.29 -28.96
CA SER A 111 13.30 9.88 -29.34
C SER A 111 14.53 9.40 -30.12
N PHE A 112 15.58 9.00 -29.39
CA PHE A 112 16.83 8.56 -30.01
C PHE A 112 16.62 7.34 -30.91
N ARG A 113 17.07 7.48 -32.16
CA ARG A 113 17.15 6.42 -33.17
C ARG A 113 18.48 6.53 -33.90
N VAL A 114 19.12 5.38 -34.15
CA VAL A 114 20.39 5.35 -34.88
C VAL A 114 20.23 6.00 -36.26
N GLY A 115 21.03 7.03 -36.53
CA GLY A 115 21.03 7.75 -37.81
C GLY A 115 19.97 8.84 -37.98
N LYS A 116 19.16 9.12 -36.94
CA LYS A 116 18.22 10.25 -36.94
C LYS A 116 18.89 11.50 -36.36
N GLU A 117 18.62 12.66 -36.97
CA GLU A 117 19.06 13.97 -36.45
C GLU A 117 18.41 14.28 -35.09
N PRO A 118 19.11 14.98 -34.18
CA PRO A 118 18.57 15.40 -32.88
C PRO A 118 17.39 16.37 -33.06
N ASP A 119 16.31 16.14 -32.33
CA ASP A 119 15.15 17.05 -32.23
C ASP A 119 14.71 17.20 -30.77
N PRO A 120 14.91 18.39 -30.16
CA PRO A 120 14.53 18.63 -28.77
C PRO A 120 13.04 18.87 -28.56
N ASN A 121 12.26 19.05 -29.62
CA ASN A 121 10.82 19.25 -29.54
C ASN A 121 10.03 17.95 -29.81
N GLU A 122 10.71 16.85 -30.12
CA GLU A 122 10.08 15.55 -30.28
C GLU A 122 9.55 15.00 -28.95
N GLU A 123 8.49 14.19 -29.01
CA GLU A 123 7.99 13.43 -27.88
C GLU A 123 9.10 12.60 -27.21
N LEU A 124 9.15 12.64 -25.88
CA LEU A 124 10.17 12.00 -25.06
C LEU A 124 9.93 10.49 -24.91
N VAL A 125 10.03 9.76 -26.02
CA VAL A 125 9.80 8.30 -26.06
C VAL A 125 11.06 7.52 -25.70
N ASN A 126 12.21 7.96 -26.19
CA ASN A 126 13.52 7.37 -25.88
C ASN A 126 14.55 8.49 -25.71
N PRO A 127 14.45 9.26 -24.63
CA PRO A 127 15.19 10.49 -24.49
C PRO A 127 16.65 10.20 -24.16
N ALA A 128 17.53 10.78 -24.95
CA ALA A 128 18.96 10.62 -24.82
C ALA A 128 19.69 11.96 -24.92
N VAL A 129 20.76 12.09 -24.15
CA VAL A 129 21.62 13.27 -24.15
C VAL A 129 23.05 12.85 -24.43
N ARG A 130 23.67 13.52 -25.41
CA ARG A 130 25.10 13.41 -25.66
C ARG A 130 25.80 14.54 -24.94
N LEU A 131 26.82 14.17 -24.18
CA LEU A 131 27.61 15.06 -23.35
C LEU A 131 29.07 15.05 -23.80
N ALA A 132 29.67 16.22 -23.83
CA ALA A 132 31.10 16.39 -23.72
C ALA A 132 31.47 16.59 -22.24
N VAL A 133 32.40 15.77 -21.74
CA VAL A 133 32.91 15.83 -20.37
C VAL A 133 34.39 16.14 -20.43
N THR A 134 34.77 17.35 -20.00
CA THR A 134 36.15 17.81 -19.98
C THR A 134 36.70 17.74 -18.55
N GLY A 135 37.77 16.97 -18.36
CA GLY A 135 38.47 16.82 -17.08
C GLY A 135 39.40 17.98 -16.75
N PRO A 136 39.92 18.03 -15.51
CA PRO A 136 40.83 19.09 -15.06
C PRO A 136 42.20 19.07 -15.76
N ASP A 137 42.56 17.94 -16.36
CA ASP A 137 43.74 17.77 -17.22
C ASP A 137 43.50 18.23 -18.67
N GLY A 138 42.29 18.70 -18.98
CA GLY A 138 41.85 19.11 -20.31
C GLY A 138 41.45 17.93 -21.21
N ALA A 139 41.46 16.68 -20.70
CA ALA A 139 41.01 15.53 -21.48
C ALA A 139 39.49 15.56 -21.67
N MET A 140 39.05 15.43 -22.91
CA MET A 140 37.63 15.40 -23.27
C MET A 140 37.18 13.96 -23.55
N SER A 141 36.02 13.59 -23.02
CA SER A 141 35.33 12.33 -23.34
C SER A 141 33.88 12.61 -23.71
N GLU A 142 33.35 11.84 -24.66
CA GLU A 142 31.94 11.91 -25.01
C GLU A 142 31.15 10.79 -24.31
N ARG A 143 29.93 11.11 -23.88
CA ARG A 143 29.03 10.17 -23.24
C ARG A 143 27.62 10.30 -23.80
N LEU A 144 27.01 9.18 -24.19
CA LEU A 144 25.60 9.13 -24.56
C LEU A 144 24.82 8.49 -23.42
N LEU A 145 23.87 9.23 -22.85
CA LEU A 145 23.07 8.79 -21.70
C LEU A 145 21.60 8.73 -22.08
N PHE A 146 20.92 7.68 -21.65
CA PHE A 146 19.48 7.44 -21.83
C PHE A 146 18.75 7.56 -20.51
N ALA A 147 17.63 8.28 -20.48
CA ALA A 147 16.88 8.49 -19.23
C ALA A 147 16.10 7.24 -18.79
N PHE A 148 15.57 6.46 -19.74
CA PHE A 148 14.76 5.27 -19.45
C PHE A 148 15.56 3.96 -19.43
N HIS A 149 16.87 4.03 -19.72
CA HIS A 149 17.78 2.88 -19.73
C HIS A 149 19.09 3.18 -18.97
N PRO A 150 19.02 3.45 -17.65
CA PRO A 150 20.18 3.84 -16.85
C PRO A 150 21.25 2.75 -16.75
N ASP A 151 20.85 1.49 -16.81
CA ASP A 151 21.70 0.30 -16.88
C ASP A 151 22.56 0.29 -18.15
N PHE A 152 22.03 0.76 -19.29
CA PHE A 152 22.79 0.89 -20.53
C PHE A 152 23.89 1.97 -20.41
N ASN A 153 23.61 3.04 -19.66
CA ASN A 153 24.58 4.11 -19.41
C ASN A 153 25.81 3.58 -18.67
N ALA A 154 25.61 2.69 -17.70
CA ALA A 154 26.71 2.08 -16.93
C ALA A 154 27.63 1.25 -17.82
N ILE A 155 27.07 0.45 -18.75
CA ILE A 155 27.84 -0.42 -19.66
C ILE A 155 28.64 0.41 -20.67
N HIS A 156 28.03 1.45 -21.24
CA HIS A 156 28.69 2.32 -22.21
C HIS A 156 29.69 3.30 -21.57
N ASN A 157 29.55 3.63 -20.29
CA ASN A 157 30.55 4.41 -19.54
C ASN A 157 31.80 3.60 -19.14
N GLN A 158 31.79 2.26 -19.17
CA GLN A 158 32.93 1.45 -18.74
C GLN A 158 34.21 1.67 -19.57
N GLN A 159 34.11 2.26 -20.77
CA GLN A 159 35.29 2.59 -21.58
C GLN A 159 36.09 3.81 -21.07
N SER A 160 35.53 4.62 -20.17
CA SER A 160 36.24 5.75 -19.53
C SER A 160 36.45 5.47 -18.04
N ALA A 161 37.48 4.68 -17.70
CA ALA A 161 37.77 4.26 -16.33
C ALA A 161 38.21 5.39 -15.36
N ALA A 162 38.29 6.65 -15.82
CA ALA A 162 38.60 7.81 -15.01
C ALA A 162 37.63 8.97 -15.35
N GLY A 163 36.76 9.32 -14.40
CA GLY A 163 35.82 10.44 -14.56
C GLY A 163 34.66 10.39 -13.56
N PRO A 164 33.76 11.38 -13.58
CA PRO A 164 32.58 11.38 -12.71
C PRO A 164 31.58 10.33 -13.18
N GLU A 165 30.76 9.81 -12.27
CA GLU A 165 29.54 9.08 -12.64
C GLU A 165 28.48 10.10 -13.07
N ILE A 166 27.82 9.88 -14.20
CA ILE A 166 26.79 10.80 -14.71
C ILE A 166 25.56 9.99 -15.08
N ASN A 167 24.44 10.33 -14.43
CA ASN A 167 23.14 9.76 -14.72
C ASN A 167 22.22 10.85 -15.28
N TYR A 168 21.52 10.53 -16.37
CA TYR A 168 20.49 11.40 -16.92
C TYR A 168 19.13 10.96 -16.38
N VAL A 169 18.44 11.83 -15.65
CA VAL A 169 17.15 11.54 -15.03
C VAL A 169 16.10 12.49 -15.56
N LEU A 170 15.03 11.94 -16.12
CA LEU A 170 13.85 12.73 -16.44
C LEU A 170 13.04 13.03 -15.19
N ARG A 171 12.80 14.31 -14.96
CA ARG A 171 11.77 14.79 -14.04
C ARG A 171 10.78 15.55 -14.90
N GLN A 172 9.57 15.02 -14.97
CA GLN A 172 8.50 15.57 -15.79
C GLN A 172 7.41 16.04 -14.85
N ASN A 173 7.03 17.29 -14.96
CA ASN A 173 5.98 17.88 -14.16
C ASN A 173 4.89 18.44 -15.06
N LEU A 174 3.66 18.02 -14.79
CA LEU A 174 2.45 18.61 -15.33
C LEU A 174 1.78 19.35 -14.19
N TRP A 175 1.42 20.60 -14.39
CA TRP A 175 0.61 21.36 -13.45
C TRP A 175 -0.76 21.61 -14.07
N LEU A 176 -1.81 21.55 -13.25
CA LEU A 176 -3.08 22.17 -13.55
C LEU A 176 -3.46 23.19 -12.47
N ALA A 177 -4.07 24.27 -12.93
CA ALA A 177 -4.77 25.25 -12.12
C ALA A 177 -6.18 25.41 -12.66
N MET A 178 -7.09 25.95 -11.84
CA MET A 178 -8.40 26.38 -12.31
C MET A 178 -8.69 27.80 -11.85
N ASP A 179 -9.58 28.51 -12.55
CA ASP A 179 -10.10 29.79 -12.09
C ASP A 179 -11.35 29.61 -11.20
N ALA A 180 -11.87 30.73 -10.68
CA ALA A 180 -13.06 30.72 -9.85
C ALA A 180 -14.34 30.27 -10.58
N SER A 181 -14.32 30.17 -11.92
CA SER A 181 -15.43 29.64 -12.72
C SER A 181 -15.31 28.14 -13.01
N GLY A 182 -14.18 27.51 -12.66
CA GLY A 182 -13.89 26.11 -12.94
C GLY A 182 -13.22 25.86 -14.29
N ALA A 183 -12.88 26.92 -15.04
CA ALA A 183 -12.09 26.76 -16.24
C ALA A 183 -10.65 26.40 -15.84
N ALA A 184 -10.17 25.23 -16.29
CA ALA A 184 -8.82 24.77 -15.99
C ALA A 184 -7.83 25.13 -17.09
N THR A 185 -6.60 25.44 -16.66
CA THR A 185 -5.44 25.60 -17.52
C THR A 185 -4.36 24.63 -17.04
N ALA A 186 -3.74 23.92 -17.97
CA ALA A 186 -2.63 23.04 -17.69
C ALA A 186 -1.38 23.48 -18.45
N TRP A 187 -0.21 23.10 -17.93
CA TRP A 187 1.08 23.32 -18.55
C TRP A 187 2.07 22.31 -18.01
N ALA A 188 3.11 21.99 -18.78
CA ALA A 188 4.12 21.02 -18.37
C ALA A 188 5.51 21.50 -18.72
N ASP A 189 6.52 20.99 -18.02
CA ASP A 189 7.92 21.25 -18.35
C ASP A 189 8.42 20.45 -19.57
N PHE A 190 7.57 19.63 -20.19
CA PHE A 190 7.90 18.77 -21.33
C PHE A 190 6.80 18.83 -22.42
N PRO A 191 7.10 18.46 -23.67
CA PRO A 191 6.09 18.43 -24.73
C PRO A 191 5.04 17.36 -24.46
N LEU A 192 3.79 17.67 -24.81
CA LEU A 192 2.61 16.84 -24.58
C LEU A 192 1.77 16.70 -25.84
N THR A 193 0.93 15.66 -25.86
CA THR A 193 -0.15 15.50 -26.84
C THR A 193 -1.49 15.53 -26.12
N VAL A 194 -2.42 16.34 -26.62
CA VAL A 194 -3.79 16.45 -26.12
C VAL A 194 -4.76 15.96 -27.20
N VAL A 195 -5.71 15.12 -26.80
CA VAL A 195 -6.77 14.59 -27.68
C VAL A 195 -8.10 14.57 -26.93
N GLU A 196 -9.21 14.90 -27.60
CA GLU A 196 -10.53 14.70 -27.02
C GLU A 196 -10.87 13.21 -26.90
N ALA A 197 -11.26 12.78 -25.69
CA ALA A 197 -11.69 11.44 -25.38
C ALA A 197 -13.20 11.24 -25.63
N ASP A 198 -13.56 10.05 -26.10
CA ASP A 198 -14.95 9.62 -26.18
C ASP A 198 -15.53 9.25 -24.79
N ALA A 199 -16.80 8.87 -24.75
CA ALA A 199 -17.48 8.46 -23.52
C ALA A 199 -16.86 7.22 -22.85
N SER A 200 -16.01 6.47 -23.54
CA SER A 200 -15.29 5.31 -23.02
C SER A 200 -13.85 5.65 -22.62
N GLY A 201 -13.44 6.92 -22.68
CA GLY A 201 -12.10 7.38 -22.34
C GLY A 201 -11.04 7.13 -23.43
N HIS A 202 -11.45 6.76 -24.65
CA HIS A 202 -10.52 6.54 -25.76
C HIS A 202 -10.36 7.80 -26.61
N ALA A 203 -9.15 8.02 -27.12
CA ALA A 203 -8.84 9.11 -28.04
C ALA A 203 -9.74 9.04 -29.30
N SER A 204 -10.55 10.08 -29.54
CA SER A 204 -11.51 10.15 -30.65
C SER A 204 -11.35 11.39 -31.54
N GLY A 205 -10.60 12.39 -31.08
CA GLY A 205 -10.38 13.66 -31.76
C GLY A 205 -9.03 13.82 -32.49
N GLU A 206 -8.78 15.03 -32.98
CA GLU A 206 -7.49 15.42 -33.55
C GLU A 206 -6.41 15.51 -32.46
N LYS A 207 -5.20 15.04 -32.77
CA LYS A 207 -4.05 15.16 -31.88
C LYS A 207 -3.44 16.55 -31.96
N LYS A 208 -3.48 17.28 -30.85
CA LYS A 208 -2.81 18.57 -30.70
C LYS A 208 -1.51 18.41 -29.92
N SER A 209 -0.39 18.80 -30.52
CA SER A 209 0.90 18.88 -29.83
C SER A 209 1.00 20.20 -29.05
N ILE A 210 1.44 20.11 -27.80
CA ILE A 210 1.68 21.23 -26.89
C ILE A 210 3.19 21.26 -26.59
N ALA A 211 3.81 22.41 -26.82
CA ALA A 211 5.22 22.61 -26.51
C ALA A 211 5.46 22.69 -25.00
N ALA A 212 6.66 22.32 -24.56
CA ALA A 212 7.08 22.49 -23.18
C ALA A 212 6.91 23.96 -22.72
N GLY A 213 6.39 24.14 -21.51
CA GLY A 213 6.12 25.44 -20.88
C GLY A 213 4.90 26.18 -21.43
N ALA A 214 4.30 25.73 -22.54
CA ALA A 214 3.15 26.41 -23.13
C ALA A 214 1.85 26.05 -22.37
N PRO A 215 1.15 27.05 -21.78
CA PRO A 215 -0.14 26.79 -21.15
C PRO A 215 -1.22 26.49 -22.19
N PHE A 216 -2.16 25.62 -21.83
CA PHE A 216 -3.30 25.25 -22.67
C PHE A 216 -4.57 25.06 -21.82
N PRO A 217 -5.77 25.38 -22.36
CA PRO A 217 -7.02 25.09 -21.67
C PRO A 217 -7.20 23.57 -21.53
N LEU A 218 -7.61 23.12 -20.35
CA LEU A 218 -7.85 21.71 -20.03
C LEU A 218 -9.35 21.49 -19.80
N ASN A 219 -9.98 20.71 -20.66
CA ASN A 219 -11.38 20.32 -20.52
C ASN A 219 -11.49 18.92 -19.90
N PRO A 220 -12.63 18.58 -19.23
CA PRO A 220 -12.80 17.26 -18.62
C PRO A 220 -12.76 16.04 -19.57
N LYS A 221 -12.77 16.26 -20.88
CA LYS A 221 -12.64 15.22 -21.90
C LYS A 221 -11.28 15.20 -22.57
N ASP A 222 -10.37 16.09 -22.19
CA ASP A 222 -9.06 16.15 -22.79
C ASP A 222 -8.19 15.05 -22.20
N LEU A 223 -7.85 14.07 -23.02
CA LEU A 223 -6.84 13.07 -22.74
C LEU A 223 -5.48 13.65 -23.07
N VAL A 224 -4.75 14.02 -22.02
CA VAL A 224 -3.36 14.47 -22.08
C VAL A 224 -2.46 13.23 -22.04
N SER A 225 -1.47 13.17 -22.91
CA SER A 225 -0.56 12.03 -23.00
C SER A 225 0.86 12.49 -23.32
N GLY A 226 1.83 11.75 -22.80
CA GLY A 226 3.24 11.94 -23.11
C GLY A 226 4.09 10.97 -22.29
N SER A 227 5.27 10.59 -22.80
CA SER A 227 6.28 9.86 -22.01
C SER A 227 5.77 8.59 -21.29
N GLY A 228 4.82 7.88 -21.90
CA GLY A 228 4.30 6.60 -21.36
C GLY A 228 3.22 6.73 -20.28
N PHE A 229 2.66 7.92 -20.05
CA PHE A 229 1.46 8.09 -19.23
C PHE A 229 0.33 8.75 -20.04
N SER A 230 -0.90 8.57 -19.56
CA SER A 230 -2.04 9.40 -19.92
C SER A 230 -2.74 9.94 -18.68
N PHE A 231 -3.30 11.13 -18.82
CA PHE A 231 -3.93 11.92 -17.77
C PHE A 231 -5.20 12.55 -18.32
N MET A 232 -6.26 12.55 -17.52
CA MET A 232 -7.51 13.24 -17.83
C MET A 232 -8.08 13.82 -16.54
N ALA A 233 -8.42 15.11 -16.54
CA ALA A 233 -9.24 15.67 -15.47
C ALA A 233 -10.69 15.20 -15.70
N THR A 234 -11.33 14.58 -14.72
CA THR A 234 -12.73 14.14 -14.82
C THR A 234 -13.70 15.17 -14.27
N GLU A 235 -13.32 15.82 -13.17
CA GLU A 235 -14.16 16.74 -12.41
C GLU A 235 -13.31 17.91 -11.94
N LEU A 236 -13.81 19.12 -12.06
CA LEU A 236 -13.12 20.34 -11.67
C LEU A 236 -14.09 21.21 -10.89
N TRP A 237 -13.89 21.27 -9.57
CA TRP A 237 -14.75 22.04 -8.68
C TRP A 237 -13.93 23.17 -8.03
N PRO A 238 -14.23 24.44 -8.33
CA PRO A 238 -13.59 25.57 -7.66
C PRO A 238 -13.80 25.60 -6.15
N SER A 239 -14.90 24.98 -5.70
CA SER A 239 -15.30 24.89 -4.30
C SER A 239 -16.08 23.59 -4.08
N ALA A 240 -15.43 22.62 -3.46
CA ALA A 240 -16.02 21.35 -3.08
C ALA A 240 -15.88 21.09 -1.57
N THR A 241 -16.87 20.41 -1.02
CA THR A 241 -16.92 19.98 0.37
C THR A 241 -17.07 18.46 0.41
N ILE A 242 -16.59 17.84 1.48
CA ILE A 242 -16.78 16.39 1.67
C ILE A 242 -18.19 16.15 2.19
N SER A 243 -18.96 15.37 1.43
CA SER A 243 -20.25 14.84 1.81
C SER A 243 -20.07 13.43 2.39
N GLN A 244 -20.54 13.23 3.60
CA GLN A 244 -20.46 11.95 4.31
C GLN A 244 -21.83 11.30 4.35
N SER A 245 -21.91 10.02 3.98
CA SER A 245 -23.17 9.27 3.99
C SER A 245 -22.95 7.78 4.27
N GLN A 246 -24.02 7.07 4.63
CA GLN A 246 -23.97 5.63 4.78
C GLN A 246 -23.99 4.94 3.41
N SER A 247 -23.12 3.96 3.23
CA SER A 247 -23.05 3.10 2.05
C SER A 247 -23.38 1.63 2.37
N THR A 248 -23.64 0.86 1.32
CA THR A 248 -23.79 -0.60 1.38
C THR A 248 -22.50 -1.34 0.99
N ASP A 249 -21.46 -0.63 0.53
CA ASP A 249 -20.18 -1.24 0.17
C ASP A 249 -19.42 -1.70 1.42
N THR A 250 -19.40 -3.02 1.61
CA THR A 250 -18.78 -3.67 2.77
C THR A 250 -17.27 -3.44 2.91
N ARG A 251 -16.61 -2.91 1.89
CA ARG A 251 -15.17 -2.60 1.90
C ARG A 251 -14.86 -1.26 2.57
N LEU A 252 -15.85 -0.38 2.71
CA LEU A 252 -15.67 0.95 3.29
C LEU A 252 -15.60 0.90 4.84
N PRO A 253 -14.86 1.82 5.46
CA PRO A 253 -14.65 1.82 6.91
C PRO A 253 -15.94 2.17 7.68
N ALA A 254 -16.02 1.71 8.93
CA ALA A 254 -17.09 2.13 9.82
C ALA A 254 -16.83 3.54 10.37
N ALA A 255 -17.90 4.29 10.63
CA ALA A 255 -17.83 5.60 11.27
C ALA A 255 -18.99 5.81 12.26
N VAL A 256 -18.80 6.74 13.17
CA VAL A 256 -19.85 7.21 14.09
C VAL A 256 -20.01 8.71 13.97
N LYS A 257 -21.24 9.17 13.88
CA LYS A 257 -21.56 10.58 14.09
C LYS A 257 -21.79 10.79 15.58
N VAL A 258 -20.96 11.61 16.21
CA VAL A 258 -21.06 11.91 17.63
C VAL A 258 -21.56 13.33 17.85
N ARG A 259 -22.27 13.54 18.95
CA ARG A 259 -22.56 14.85 19.51
C ARG A 259 -21.83 14.99 20.84
N VAL A 260 -21.07 16.06 20.97
CA VAL A 260 -20.38 16.44 22.22
C VAL A 260 -21.10 17.65 22.78
N GLU A 261 -21.51 17.57 24.04
CA GLU A 261 -22.26 18.60 24.75
C GLU A 261 -21.47 19.07 25.98
N GLY A 262 -21.30 20.38 26.09
CA GLY A 262 -20.76 21.08 27.26
C GLY A 262 -21.84 21.31 28.32
N ARG A 263 -21.41 21.62 29.55
CA ARG A 263 -22.33 21.85 30.69
C ARG A 263 -23.20 23.10 30.53
N ASP A 264 -22.70 24.07 29.77
CA ASP A 264 -23.38 25.31 29.39
C ASP A 264 -24.47 25.10 28.32
N GLY A 265 -24.66 23.87 27.85
CA GLY A 265 -25.62 23.52 26.79
C GLY A 265 -25.09 23.75 25.39
N THR A 266 -23.83 24.19 25.23
CA THR A 266 -23.18 24.24 23.92
C THR A 266 -22.95 22.83 23.41
N SER A 267 -23.07 22.65 22.10
CA SER A 267 -22.90 21.32 21.49
C SER A 267 -22.32 21.42 20.10
N ALA A 268 -21.55 20.43 19.71
CA ALA A 268 -21.09 20.26 18.35
C ALA A 268 -21.21 18.79 17.92
N GLU A 269 -21.34 18.58 16.61
CA GLU A 269 -21.36 17.26 16.00
C GLU A 269 -20.13 17.04 15.13
N SER A 270 -19.65 15.81 15.08
CA SER A 270 -18.55 15.42 14.21
C SER A 270 -18.68 13.95 13.82
N VAL A 271 -18.17 13.61 12.65
CA VAL A 271 -18.08 12.23 12.17
C VAL A 271 -16.68 11.71 12.43
N LEU A 272 -16.60 10.55 13.07
CA LEU A 272 -15.35 9.91 13.46
C LEU A 272 -15.23 8.58 12.73
N VAL A 273 -14.23 8.48 11.86
CA VAL A 273 -13.90 7.25 11.13
C VAL A 273 -13.12 6.31 12.03
N ARG A 274 -13.48 5.03 12.04
CA ARG A 274 -12.87 4.02 12.90
C ARG A 274 -11.37 3.89 12.60
N GLY A 275 -10.55 4.08 13.62
CA GLY A 275 -9.09 3.92 13.54
C GLY A 275 -8.34 5.13 12.97
N VAL A 276 -9.05 6.16 12.49
CA VAL A 276 -8.44 7.43 12.09
C VAL A 276 -8.03 8.25 13.33
N GLY A 277 -7.11 9.19 13.13
CA GLY A 277 -6.63 10.13 14.14
C GLY A 277 -7.76 10.94 14.81
N GLY A 278 -7.37 11.78 15.77
CA GLY A 278 -8.34 12.64 16.44
C GLY A 278 -8.83 13.76 15.53
N THR A 279 -10.15 13.97 15.50
CA THR A 279 -10.81 15.10 14.83
C THR A 279 -10.97 16.23 15.83
N GLY A 280 -10.55 17.44 15.46
CA GLY A 280 -10.80 18.66 16.23
C GLY A 280 -12.29 19.01 16.23
N ILE A 281 -12.83 19.37 17.40
CA ILE A 281 -14.21 19.84 17.54
C ILE A 281 -14.25 20.98 18.55
N THR A 282 -14.91 22.08 18.19
CA THR A 282 -15.08 23.24 19.07
C THR A 282 -16.46 23.18 19.74
N VAL A 283 -16.48 23.19 21.07
CA VAL A 283 -17.72 23.16 21.88
C VAL A 283 -17.68 24.36 22.83
N GLY A 284 -18.45 25.40 22.53
CA GLY A 284 -18.31 26.69 23.21
C GLY A 284 -16.94 27.30 22.91
N ASP A 285 -16.19 27.66 23.96
CA ASP A 285 -14.82 28.18 23.84
C ASP A 285 -13.74 27.08 23.93
N ALA A 286 -14.14 25.81 24.05
CA ALA A 286 -13.21 24.70 24.21
C ALA A 286 -12.89 24.03 22.86
N GLU A 287 -11.61 23.90 22.56
CA GLU A 287 -11.12 23.03 21.49
C GLU A 287 -10.84 21.64 22.04
N LEU A 288 -11.58 20.67 21.53
CA LEU A 288 -11.47 19.27 21.91
C LEU A 288 -10.97 18.44 20.73
N THR A 289 -10.40 17.29 21.04
CA THR A 289 -10.05 16.28 20.04
C THR A 289 -10.80 14.99 20.36
N VAL A 290 -11.61 14.52 19.43
CA VAL A 290 -12.42 13.31 19.56
C VAL A 290 -12.00 12.26 18.54
N ALA A 291 -12.04 10.98 18.91
CA ALA A 291 -11.61 9.90 18.02
C ALA A 291 -12.41 8.62 18.24
N TYR A 292 -12.67 7.88 17.17
CA TYR A 292 -13.26 6.55 17.24
C TYR A 292 -12.18 5.48 17.17
N LYS A 293 -11.70 5.04 18.33
CA LYS A 293 -10.60 4.06 18.46
C LYS A 293 -11.09 2.75 19.11
N PRO A 294 -10.41 1.62 18.82
CA PRO A 294 -10.62 0.40 19.57
C PRO A 294 -10.40 0.64 21.07
N ILE A 295 -11.24 0.01 21.89
CA ILE A 295 -11.04 -0.01 23.34
C ILE A 295 -9.75 -0.78 23.62
N ARG A 296 -8.85 -0.17 24.38
CA ARG A 296 -7.65 -0.86 24.88
C ARG A 296 -8.03 -1.68 26.09
N ILE A 297 -7.87 -2.99 25.98
CA ILE A 297 -8.11 -3.93 27.06
C ILE A 297 -6.76 -4.30 27.65
N ASN A 298 -6.54 -3.97 28.92
CA ASN A 298 -5.34 -4.40 29.63
C ASN A 298 -5.49 -5.87 30.03
N VAL A 299 -4.50 -6.68 29.69
CA VAL A 299 -4.41 -8.07 30.14
C VAL A 299 -3.62 -8.13 31.46
N PRO A 300 -3.96 -9.03 32.41
CA PRO A 300 -3.37 -9.06 33.75
C PRO A 300 -2.03 -9.82 33.80
N TYR A 301 -1.24 -9.76 32.72
CA TYR A 301 0.08 -10.41 32.61
C TYR A 301 0.91 -9.69 31.55
N GLU A 302 2.22 -9.86 31.61
CA GLU A 302 3.17 -9.29 30.66
C GLU A 302 3.81 -10.41 29.83
N VAL A 303 4.12 -10.12 28.57
CA VAL A 303 4.83 -11.03 27.66
C VAL A 303 6.06 -10.30 27.17
N HIS A 304 7.24 -10.87 27.43
CA HIS A 304 8.52 -10.35 26.98
C HIS A 304 9.06 -11.23 25.86
N LEU A 305 9.49 -10.64 24.75
CA LEU A 305 10.19 -11.35 23.69
C LEU A 305 11.66 -11.48 24.07
N ASP A 306 12.13 -12.71 24.27
CA ASP A 306 13.54 -13.00 24.50
C ASP A 306 14.30 -13.14 23.17
N ASP A 307 13.71 -13.80 22.18
CA ASP A 307 14.35 -14.06 20.89
C ASP A 307 13.30 -14.33 19.79
N PHE A 308 13.61 -13.98 18.55
CA PHE A 308 12.79 -14.23 17.38
C PHE A 308 13.60 -14.95 16.30
N LEU A 309 13.12 -16.11 15.87
CA LEU A 309 13.78 -16.94 14.88
C LEU A 309 12.97 -16.97 13.58
N LEU A 310 13.62 -16.64 12.47
CA LEU A 310 13.08 -16.74 11.11
C LEU A 310 13.91 -17.71 10.28
N ILE A 311 13.29 -18.79 9.81
CA ILE A 311 13.89 -19.72 8.85
C ILE A 311 13.28 -19.39 7.49
N THR A 312 14.11 -19.16 6.48
CA THR A 312 13.67 -18.91 5.09
C THR A 312 13.97 -20.12 4.19
N TYR A 313 13.33 -20.16 3.02
CA TYR A 313 13.67 -21.15 2.01
C TYR A 313 15.08 -20.88 1.43
N PRO A 314 15.89 -21.91 1.16
CA PRO A 314 17.20 -21.73 0.53
C PRO A 314 17.09 -20.94 -0.79
N GLY A 315 17.87 -19.87 -0.93
CA GLY A 315 17.86 -19.03 -2.14
C GLY A 315 16.67 -18.05 -2.24
N SER A 316 15.87 -17.89 -1.19
CA SER A 316 14.75 -16.93 -1.13
C SER A 316 14.70 -16.24 0.23
N GLU A 317 14.21 -15.00 0.25
CA GLU A 317 13.89 -14.30 1.51
C GLU A 317 12.51 -14.69 2.06
N ASN A 318 11.77 -15.56 1.36
CA ASN A 318 10.46 -16.02 1.79
C ASN A 318 10.55 -16.84 3.09
N PRO A 319 9.74 -16.53 4.11
CA PRO A 319 9.76 -17.24 5.38
C PRO A 319 9.20 -18.66 5.23
N ALA A 320 9.99 -19.65 5.65
CA ALA A 320 9.59 -21.04 5.79
C ALA A 320 8.97 -21.32 7.17
N SER A 321 9.52 -20.72 8.23
CA SER A 321 8.91 -20.74 9.56
C SER A 321 9.38 -19.56 10.40
N PHE A 322 8.55 -19.13 11.33
CA PHE A 322 8.92 -18.15 12.35
C PHE A 322 8.52 -18.66 13.74
N GLU A 323 9.31 -18.30 14.74
CA GLU A 323 9.14 -18.70 16.13
C GLU A 323 9.53 -17.55 17.07
N SER A 324 8.67 -17.26 18.04
CA SER A 324 8.93 -16.30 19.11
C SER A 324 9.21 -17.03 20.42
N HIS A 325 10.38 -16.82 20.98
CA HIS A 325 10.69 -17.23 22.34
C HIS A 325 10.31 -16.11 23.29
N VAL A 326 9.33 -16.38 24.16
CA VAL A 326 8.78 -15.37 25.05
C VAL A 326 8.82 -15.83 26.51
N ARG A 327 8.87 -14.86 27.43
CA ARG A 327 8.62 -15.09 28.86
C ARG A 327 7.33 -14.42 29.30
N VAL A 328 6.49 -15.17 30.00
CA VAL A 328 5.24 -14.68 30.57
C VAL A 328 5.47 -14.34 32.05
N PHE A 329 5.05 -13.14 32.44
CA PHE A 329 5.09 -12.66 33.83
C PHE A 329 3.67 -12.40 34.32
N ASP A 330 3.30 -12.96 35.45
CA ASP A 330 2.00 -12.74 36.09
C ASP A 330 2.19 -12.66 37.60
N ARG A 331 2.20 -11.42 38.11
CA ARG A 331 2.42 -11.15 39.54
C ARG A 331 1.29 -11.69 40.42
N GLU A 332 0.04 -11.71 39.93
CA GLU A 332 -1.10 -12.21 40.71
C GLU A 332 -1.02 -13.73 40.92
N ARG A 333 -0.44 -14.45 39.96
CA ARG A 333 -0.22 -15.90 40.03
C ARG A 333 1.20 -16.30 40.48
N GLY A 334 2.04 -15.32 40.83
CA GLY A 334 3.42 -15.56 41.25
C GLY A 334 4.32 -16.13 40.14
N ILE A 335 4.00 -15.88 38.87
CA ILE A 335 4.81 -16.30 37.73
C ILE A 335 5.82 -15.19 37.42
N ASP A 336 7.11 -15.51 37.56
CA ASP A 336 8.22 -14.60 37.27
C ASP A 336 9.05 -15.14 36.10
N GLY A 337 8.50 -15.04 34.89
CA GLY A 337 9.19 -15.38 33.65
C GLY A 337 9.08 -16.85 33.23
N MET A 338 7.86 -17.33 33.01
CA MET A 338 7.62 -18.65 32.42
C MET A 338 8.01 -18.65 30.93
N PRO A 339 9.01 -19.45 30.50
CA PRO A 339 9.41 -19.51 29.10
C PRO A 339 8.38 -20.26 28.27
N VAL A 340 7.99 -19.68 27.14
CA VAL A 340 7.05 -20.25 26.18
C VAL A 340 7.54 -19.97 24.77
N ARG A 341 7.27 -20.89 23.84
CA ARG A 341 7.55 -20.71 22.42
C ARG A 341 6.24 -20.59 21.67
N ILE A 342 6.13 -19.56 20.85
CA ILE A 342 4.96 -19.30 20.00
C ILE A 342 5.40 -19.48 18.55
N TYR A 343 4.85 -20.48 17.87
CA TYR A 343 5.18 -20.81 16.49
C TYR A 343 3.96 -21.37 15.76
N MET A 344 4.12 -21.75 14.49
CA MET A 344 3.01 -22.20 13.65
C MET A 344 2.22 -23.34 14.31
N ASN A 345 0.90 -23.16 14.39
CA ASN A 345 -0.06 -24.06 15.03
C ASN A 345 0.11 -24.27 16.56
N HIS A 346 1.02 -23.52 17.20
CA HIS A 346 1.30 -23.61 18.63
C HIS A 346 1.21 -22.23 19.29
N PRO A 347 -0.02 -21.69 19.47
CA PRO A 347 -0.23 -20.43 20.16
C PRO A 347 -0.03 -20.54 21.67
N LEU A 348 0.43 -19.45 22.31
CA LEU A 348 0.44 -19.33 23.77
C LEU A 348 -1.01 -19.18 24.26
N THR A 349 -1.49 -20.16 25.05
CA THR A 349 -2.77 -20.07 25.74
C THR A 349 -2.54 -19.78 27.22
N TYR A 350 -2.95 -18.59 27.68
CA TYR A 350 -2.77 -18.16 29.07
C TYR A 350 -3.94 -17.29 29.55
N ARG A 351 -4.49 -17.58 30.74
CA ARG A 351 -5.62 -16.84 31.36
C ARG A 351 -6.84 -16.59 30.44
N GLY A 352 -7.16 -17.55 29.58
CA GLY A 352 -8.29 -17.42 28.64
C GLY A 352 -7.96 -16.59 27.39
N PHE A 353 -6.71 -16.17 27.22
CA PHE A 353 -6.22 -15.51 26.02
C PHE A 353 -5.34 -16.47 25.21
N LYS A 354 -5.44 -16.37 23.90
CA LYS A 354 -4.55 -17.04 22.94
C LYS A 354 -3.76 -16.01 22.16
N HIS A 355 -2.45 -16.17 22.14
CA HIS A 355 -1.53 -15.34 21.39
C HIS A 355 -1.04 -16.14 20.19
N PHE A 356 -1.39 -15.65 19.01
CA PHE A 356 -0.97 -16.20 17.74
C PHE A 356 0.12 -15.32 17.17
N GLN A 357 1.15 -15.95 16.62
CA GLN A 357 2.12 -15.24 15.81
C GLN A 357 1.44 -14.73 14.54
N SER A 358 1.35 -13.41 14.36
CA SER A 358 0.65 -12.80 13.21
C SER A 358 1.60 -12.16 12.21
N SER A 359 2.69 -11.54 12.67
CA SER A 359 3.73 -10.94 11.80
C SER A 359 5.03 -10.75 12.59
N TYR A 360 6.03 -10.15 11.98
CA TYR A 360 7.30 -9.77 12.61
C TYR A 360 7.77 -8.44 12.03
N ASP A 361 8.70 -7.79 12.71
CA ASP A 361 9.27 -6.52 12.26
C ASP A 361 10.25 -6.75 11.10
N GLN A 362 10.38 -5.77 10.18
CA GLN A 362 11.22 -5.92 8.98
C GLN A 362 12.72 -6.10 9.31
N ASP A 363 13.17 -5.57 10.44
CA ASP A 363 14.52 -5.74 10.97
C ASP A 363 14.74 -7.13 11.62
N ARG A 364 13.67 -7.94 11.73
CA ARG A 364 13.64 -9.28 12.33
C ARG A 364 13.96 -9.30 13.83
N LEU A 365 13.89 -8.17 14.52
CA LEU A 365 14.16 -8.08 15.96
C LEU A 365 12.89 -8.08 16.82
N GLY A 366 11.72 -7.98 16.19
CA GLY A 366 10.45 -7.90 16.89
C GLY A 366 9.38 -8.85 16.34
N THR A 367 8.42 -9.12 17.21
CA THR A 367 7.31 -10.04 16.95
C THR A 367 5.98 -9.31 17.04
N VAL A 368 5.05 -9.62 16.15
CA VAL A 368 3.68 -9.13 16.22
C VAL A 368 2.77 -10.31 16.56
N LEU A 369 2.09 -10.20 17.70
CA LEU A 369 1.16 -11.20 18.19
C LEU A 369 -0.29 -10.73 18.05
N SER A 370 -1.16 -11.58 17.50
CA SER A 370 -2.60 -11.42 17.55
C SER A 370 -3.12 -12.07 18.83
N VAL A 371 -3.89 -11.31 19.62
CA VAL A 371 -4.39 -11.76 20.93
C VAL A 371 -5.91 -11.88 20.91
N ASN A 372 -6.41 -13.09 21.18
CA ASN A 372 -7.84 -13.38 21.21
C ASN A 372 -8.24 -13.87 22.60
N HIS A 373 -9.36 -13.38 23.13
CA HIS A 373 -9.99 -13.98 24.30
C HIS A 373 -10.80 -15.21 23.85
N ASP A 374 -10.26 -16.39 24.12
CA ASP A 374 -10.77 -17.67 23.64
C ASP A 374 -11.09 -18.57 24.85
N PRO A 375 -12.37 -18.86 25.14
CA PRO A 375 -12.79 -19.74 26.24
C PRO A 375 -12.35 -21.21 26.03
N GLY A 376 -11.69 -21.52 24.92
CA GLY A 376 -11.15 -22.81 24.58
C GLY A 376 -12.16 -23.69 23.85
N LYS A 377 -11.90 -25.00 23.86
CA LYS A 377 -12.70 -26.00 23.11
C LYS A 377 -13.97 -26.44 23.86
N TRP A 378 -14.12 -26.03 25.12
CA TRP A 378 -15.22 -26.47 26.00
C TRP A 378 -16.62 -26.18 25.44
N PRO A 379 -16.93 -24.97 24.94
CA PRO A 379 -18.25 -24.71 24.35
C PRO A 379 -18.58 -25.65 23.19
N THR A 380 -17.60 -25.90 22.32
CA THR A 380 -17.76 -26.82 21.18
C THR A 380 -17.96 -28.27 21.64
N TYR A 381 -17.19 -28.72 22.63
CA TYR A 381 -17.31 -30.08 23.17
C TYR A 381 -18.63 -30.30 23.91
N VAL A 382 -19.15 -29.29 24.60
CA VAL A 382 -20.51 -29.34 25.18
C VAL A 382 -21.55 -29.48 24.07
N GLY A 383 -21.43 -28.71 22.98
CA GLY A 383 -22.30 -28.85 21.81
C GLY A 383 -22.26 -30.24 21.19
N TYR A 384 -21.08 -30.81 20.97
CA TYR A 384 -20.93 -32.18 20.48
C TYR A 384 -21.49 -33.22 21.45
N ALA A 385 -21.25 -33.07 22.76
CA ALA A 385 -21.81 -33.96 23.77
C ALA A 385 -23.35 -33.93 23.78
N MET A 386 -23.95 -32.74 23.71
CA MET A 386 -25.40 -32.57 23.60
C MET A 386 -25.96 -33.20 22.33
N MET A 387 -25.28 -33.02 21.19
CA MET A 387 -25.68 -33.62 19.92
C MET A 387 -25.61 -35.15 19.97
N THR A 388 -24.49 -35.72 20.45
CA THR A 388 -24.33 -37.17 20.65
C THR A 388 -25.38 -37.72 21.59
N LEU A 389 -25.68 -37.04 22.69
CA LEU A 389 -26.73 -37.44 23.62
C LEU A 389 -28.12 -37.42 22.96
N GLY A 390 -28.43 -36.39 22.17
CA GLY A 390 -29.70 -36.31 21.43
C GLY A 390 -29.87 -37.46 20.43
N PHE A 391 -28.81 -37.81 19.70
CA PHE A 391 -28.79 -38.99 18.83
C PHE A 391 -28.98 -40.28 19.62
N LEU A 392 -28.28 -40.44 20.74
CA LEU A 392 -28.39 -41.63 21.58
C LEU A 392 -29.82 -41.81 22.11
N ILE A 393 -30.42 -40.74 22.65
CA ILE A 393 -31.81 -40.75 23.14
C ILE A 393 -32.78 -41.15 22.02
N THR A 394 -32.61 -40.58 20.83
CA THR A 394 -33.46 -40.87 19.66
C THR A 394 -33.32 -42.33 19.22
N LEU A 395 -32.10 -42.85 19.20
CA LEU A 395 -31.82 -44.24 18.84
C LEU A 395 -32.41 -45.21 19.89
N THR A 396 -32.14 -44.98 21.17
CA THR A 396 -32.60 -45.84 22.27
C THR A 396 -34.11 -45.79 22.49
N ARG A 397 -34.77 -44.69 22.10
CA ARG A 397 -36.23 -44.60 22.09
C ARG A 397 -36.84 -45.72 21.25
N SER A 398 -36.26 -46.05 20.09
CA SER A 398 -36.76 -47.14 19.23
C SER A 398 -36.65 -48.53 19.89
N LEU A 399 -35.67 -48.72 20.79
CA LEU A 399 -35.50 -49.96 21.55
C LEU A 399 -36.47 -50.07 22.73
N TRP A 400 -36.86 -48.96 23.35
CA TRP A 400 -37.78 -48.94 24.50
C TRP A 400 -39.23 -49.34 24.15
N TYR A 401 -39.68 -49.08 22.93
CA TYR A 401 -41.05 -49.39 22.48
C TYR A 401 -41.20 -50.77 21.80
N ARG A 402 -40.12 -51.55 21.64
CA ARG A 402 -40.14 -52.90 21.04
C ARG A 402 -39.20 -53.87 21.79
N PRO A 403 -39.62 -54.46 22.93
CA PRO A 403 -38.74 -55.29 23.77
C PRO A 403 -38.24 -56.59 23.11
N ARG A 404 -38.81 -56.99 21.96
CA ARG A 404 -38.30 -58.14 21.18
C ARG A 404 -37.05 -57.84 20.34
N ALA A 405 -36.66 -56.57 20.16
CA ALA A 405 -35.48 -56.18 19.38
C ALA A 405 -34.18 -56.14 20.23
N LEU A 406 -34.30 -56.05 21.56
CA LEU A 406 -33.16 -56.03 22.50
C LEU A 406 -32.32 -57.32 22.43
N ALA A 407 -32.96 -58.48 22.25
CA ALA A 407 -32.25 -59.75 22.11
C ALA A 407 -31.39 -59.82 20.84
N ALA A 408 -31.81 -59.19 19.73
CA ALA A 408 -31.06 -59.19 18.47
C ALA A 408 -29.88 -58.20 18.48
N ALA A 409 -30.04 -57.05 19.15
CA ALA A 409 -28.99 -56.02 19.19
C ALA A 409 -27.80 -56.39 20.09
N VAL A 410 -28.05 -57.08 21.23
CA VAL A 410 -26.97 -57.56 22.12
C VAL A 410 -26.10 -58.64 21.42
N ILE A 411 -26.71 -59.47 20.58
CA ILE A 411 -26.01 -60.48 19.78
C ILE A 411 -25.10 -59.82 18.71
N ALA A 412 -25.57 -58.73 18.08
CA ALA A 412 -24.80 -58.03 17.05
C ALA A 412 -23.58 -57.26 17.61
N VAL A 413 -23.71 -56.61 18.78
CA VAL A 413 -22.58 -55.89 19.41
C VAL A 413 -21.55 -56.87 19.98
N GLY A 414 -21.98 -58.02 20.50
CA GLY A 414 -21.07 -59.11 20.91
C GLY A 414 -20.28 -59.69 19.74
N ALA A 415 -20.90 -59.83 18.56
CA ALA A 415 -20.23 -60.32 17.35
C ALA A 415 -19.16 -59.35 16.81
N ILE A 416 -19.39 -58.03 16.92
CA ILE A 416 -18.40 -57.01 16.51
C ILE A 416 -17.23 -56.94 17.50
N ALA A 417 -17.48 -57.13 18.81
CA ALA A 417 -16.41 -57.17 19.82
C ALA A 417 -15.57 -58.46 19.73
N LEU A 418 -16.16 -59.60 19.33
CA LEU A 418 -15.44 -60.86 19.11
C LEU A 418 -14.64 -60.87 17.80
N ALA A 419 -15.13 -60.21 16.75
CA ALA A 419 -14.41 -60.05 15.48
C ALA A 419 -13.20 -59.10 15.55
N GLY A 420 -13.07 -58.30 16.62
CA GLY A 420 -11.96 -57.39 16.85
C GLY A 420 -10.80 -57.97 17.67
N SER A 421 -10.80 -59.27 17.97
CA SER A 421 -9.67 -59.91 18.67
C SER A 421 -8.57 -60.32 17.67
N PRO A 422 -7.29 -59.93 17.88
CA PRO A 422 -6.24 -60.19 16.91
C PRO A 422 -5.77 -61.65 17.00
N GLN A 423 -6.27 -62.51 16.12
CA GLN A 423 -5.65 -63.81 15.87
C GLN A 423 -4.47 -63.64 14.90
N SER A 424 -3.28 -63.63 15.49
CA SER A 424 -2.06 -64.28 14.98
C SER A 424 -1.46 -63.74 13.66
N ALA A 425 -0.73 -62.62 13.73
CA ALA A 425 0.39 -62.42 12.80
C ALA A 425 1.56 -63.29 13.28
N LEU A 426 1.69 -64.48 12.68
CA LEU A 426 2.85 -65.36 12.88
C LEU A 426 4.11 -64.64 12.37
N ALA A 427 5.11 -64.55 13.24
CA ALA A 427 6.45 -64.09 12.92
C ALA A 427 7.07 -64.92 11.79
N GLN A 428 7.55 -64.25 10.74
CA GLN A 428 8.63 -64.79 9.91
C GLN A 428 9.94 -64.20 10.43
N ALA A 429 10.81 -65.12 10.90
CA ALA A 429 12.16 -64.84 11.35
C ALA A 429 13.08 -64.43 10.17
N PRO A 430 14.21 -63.76 10.43
CA PRO A 430 15.12 -63.30 9.38
C PRO A 430 16.04 -64.45 8.94
N GLU A 431 16.20 -64.64 7.63
CA GLU A 431 17.30 -65.44 7.09
C GLU A 431 18.58 -64.59 7.00
N GLU A 432 19.62 -65.06 7.69
CA GLU A 432 21.00 -64.62 7.52
C GLU A 432 21.59 -65.17 6.21
N GLY A 433 22.34 -64.31 5.51
CA GLY A 433 23.68 -64.64 5.01
C GLY A 433 23.80 -65.44 3.71
N GLY A 434 24.41 -64.81 2.70
CA GLY A 434 25.00 -65.55 1.58
C GLY A 434 25.41 -64.70 0.40
N GLY A 435 26.49 -63.93 0.53
CA GLY A 435 27.21 -63.42 -0.63
C GLY A 435 28.12 -64.47 -1.27
N THR A 436 28.44 -64.25 -2.55
CA THR A 436 29.60 -64.67 -3.39
C THR A 436 29.17 -65.31 -4.74
N PRO A 437 30.02 -65.31 -5.80
CA PRO A 437 30.10 -64.21 -6.77
C PRO A 437 30.01 -64.70 -8.24
N ALA A 438 29.80 -63.77 -9.19
CA ALA A 438 30.39 -63.78 -10.53
C ALA A 438 30.03 -62.47 -11.24
#